data_AF-A0A9P3PCN4-F1
#
_entry.id   AF-A0A9P3PCN4-F1
#
_cell.length_a   1.000
_cell.length_b   1.000
_cell.length_c   1.000
_cell.angle_alpha   90.00
_cell.angle_beta   90.00
_cell.angle_gamma   90.00
#
_symmetry.space_group_name_H-M   'P 1'
#
loop_
_entity.id
_entity.type
_entity.pdbx_description
1 polymer ?
#
loop_
_entity_poly.entity_id
_entity_poly.type
_entity_poly.pdbx_seq_one_letter_code
_entity_poly.pdbx_strand_id
1 'polypeptide(L)'
;MLWTPVRSSGIAQSIQKLLPNKLPPSLVPRTGNLYEVLSRSPGGGVGTKVHQIRWSEKQIGDSYWVVTRSRFKCEGKHGKAWGLLYWKNKLVSPREERIRGSLKYTWAEGRSVAKNAPNS
;
A
#
# COMPACT_ATOMS: atom_id res chain seq x y z
N MET A 1 27.64 -22.21 9.86
CA MET A 1 26.54 -21.64 9.05
C MET A 1 27.16 -20.71 8.01
N LEU A 2 27.23 -21.15 6.75
CA LEU A 2 27.83 -20.40 5.66
C LEU A 2 26.75 -19.51 5.04
N TRP A 3 26.92 -18.19 5.13
CA TRP A 3 26.07 -17.22 4.45
C TRP A 3 26.61 -17.02 3.04
N THR A 4 25.95 -17.59 2.02
CA THR A 4 26.29 -17.30 0.62
C THR A 4 25.55 -16.03 0.18
N PRO A 5 26.25 -14.97 -0.25
CA PRO A 5 25.58 -13.82 -0.86
C PRO A 5 24.99 -14.26 -2.21
N VAL A 6 23.72 -13.94 -2.43
CA VAL A 6 23.07 -14.10 -3.73
C VAL A 6 23.82 -13.23 -4.73
N ARG A 7 24.56 -13.86 -5.67
CA ARG A 7 25.15 -13.15 -6.80
C ARG A 7 24.00 -12.65 -7.69
N SER A 8 23.72 -11.36 -7.61
CA SER A 8 22.77 -10.69 -8.50
C SER A 8 23.24 -10.88 -9.96
N SER A 9 22.39 -11.50 -10.77
CA SER A 9 22.66 -11.78 -12.19
C SER A 9 23.02 -10.48 -12.95
N GLY A 10 23.79 -10.59 -14.03
CA GLY A 10 24.25 -9.42 -14.80
C GLY A 10 23.12 -8.49 -15.28
N ILE A 11 21.91 -9.03 -15.45
CA ILE A 11 20.69 -8.26 -15.76
C ILE A 11 20.29 -7.36 -14.58
N ALA A 12 20.31 -7.87 -13.35
CA ALA A 12 19.97 -7.08 -12.17
C ALA A 12 20.95 -5.91 -11.98
N GLN A 13 22.25 -6.14 -12.21
CA GLN A 13 23.27 -5.09 -12.15
C GLN A 13 23.09 -4.05 -13.27
N SER A 14 22.70 -4.50 -14.47
CA SER A 14 22.45 -3.60 -15.60
C SER A 14 21.20 -2.75 -15.38
N ILE A 15 20.12 -3.34 -14.87
CA ILE A 15 18.90 -2.60 -14.46
C ILE A 15 19.25 -1.60 -13.35
N GLN A 16 20.05 -2.00 -12.36
CA GLN A 16 20.43 -1.11 -11.27
C GLN A 16 21.24 0.10 -11.74
N LYS A 17 22.07 -0.04 -12.78
CA LYS A 17 22.78 1.08 -13.43
C LYS A 17 21.85 2.00 -14.22
N LEU A 18 20.71 1.49 -14.70
CA LEU A 18 19.70 2.25 -15.45
C LEU A 18 18.67 2.92 -14.54
N LEU A 19 18.56 2.49 -13.27
CA LEU A 19 17.67 3.13 -12.31
C LEU A 19 18.25 4.48 -11.87
N PRO A 20 17.44 5.55 -11.82
CA PRO A 20 17.90 6.84 -11.36
C PRO A 20 18.26 6.79 -9.87
N ASN A 21 19.37 7.44 -9.50
CA ASN A 21 19.85 7.53 -8.10
C ASN A 21 18.81 8.14 -7.13
N LYS A 22 17.83 8.86 -7.65
CA LYS A 22 16.65 9.32 -6.92
C LYS A 22 15.42 8.83 -7.67
N LEU A 23 14.52 8.14 -6.97
CA LEU A 23 13.23 7.76 -7.55
C LEU A 23 12.52 9.04 -8.01
N PRO A 24 12.08 9.12 -9.28
CA PRO A 24 11.33 10.26 -9.76
C PRO A 24 10.09 10.45 -8.88
N PRO A 25 9.62 11.70 -8.66
CA PRO A 25 8.51 11.97 -7.75
C PRO A 25 7.21 11.20 -8.07
N SER A 26 7.06 10.70 -9.29
CA SER A 26 5.96 9.84 -9.74
C SER A 26 6.00 8.41 -9.17
N LEU A 27 7.18 7.93 -8.76
CA LEU A 27 7.40 6.60 -8.20
C LEU A 27 7.53 6.60 -6.67
N VAL A 28 7.48 7.77 -6.03
CA VAL A 28 7.44 7.87 -4.57
C VAL A 28 6.00 7.59 -4.08
N PRO A 29 5.81 6.70 -3.10
CA PRO A 29 4.49 6.50 -2.49
C PRO A 29 3.97 7.81 -1.91
N ARG A 30 2.84 8.29 -2.44
CA ARG A 30 2.20 9.53 -1.98
C ARG A 30 0.94 9.21 -1.21
N THR A 31 0.75 9.92 -0.13
CA THR A 31 -0.51 9.92 0.59
C THR A 31 -1.58 10.66 -0.22
N GLY A 32 -2.85 10.47 0.13
CA GLY A 32 -3.97 11.12 -0.55
C GLY A 32 -5.28 10.47 -0.15
N ASN A 33 -6.35 10.76 -0.90
CA ASN A 33 -7.56 9.96 -0.73
C ASN A 33 -7.33 8.53 -1.29
N LEU A 34 -8.17 7.58 -0.92
CA LEU A 34 -7.97 6.18 -1.28
C LEU A 34 -7.85 5.97 -2.80
N TYR A 35 -8.65 6.67 -3.60
CA TYR A 35 -8.64 6.48 -5.05
C TYR A 35 -7.38 7.03 -5.69
N GLU A 36 -6.90 8.18 -5.21
CA GLU A 36 -5.63 8.76 -5.66
C GLU A 36 -4.44 7.87 -5.32
N VAL A 37 -4.48 7.18 -4.18
CA VAL A 37 -3.46 6.19 -3.82
C VAL A 37 -3.53 5.01 -4.79
N LEU A 38 -4.71 4.42 -4.97
CA LEU A 38 -4.88 3.20 -5.78
C LEU A 38 -4.73 3.43 -7.29
N SER A 39 -5.07 4.61 -7.80
CA SER A 39 -4.99 4.90 -9.24
C SER A 39 -3.56 5.03 -9.77
N ARG A 40 -2.59 5.22 -8.86
CA ARG A 40 -1.15 5.24 -9.20
C ARG A 40 -0.56 3.83 -9.30
N SER A 41 -1.23 2.82 -8.75
CA SER A 41 -0.79 1.43 -8.79
C SER A 41 -1.29 0.74 -10.06
N PRO A 42 -0.46 -0.06 -10.75
CA PRO A 42 -0.90 -0.94 -11.84
C PRO A 42 -2.07 -1.83 -11.40
N GLY A 43 -3.00 -2.10 -12.32
CA GLY A 43 -4.19 -2.90 -12.01
C GLY A 43 -5.16 -2.23 -11.02
N GLY A 44 -5.01 -0.93 -10.77
CA GLY A 44 -5.87 -0.17 -9.86
C GLY A 44 -5.72 -0.54 -8.40
N GLY A 45 -4.52 -0.99 -8.01
CA GLY A 45 -4.17 -1.31 -6.65
C GLY A 45 -4.72 -2.65 -6.15
N VAL A 46 -5.22 -3.54 -7.01
CA VAL A 46 -5.60 -4.89 -6.59
C VAL A 46 -4.41 -5.63 -5.99
N GLY A 47 -4.61 -6.29 -4.85
CA GLY A 47 -3.57 -6.96 -4.07
C GLY A 47 -2.76 -6.04 -3.15
N THR A 48 -2.87 -4.71 -3.32
CA THR A 48 -2.13 -3.77 -2.48
C THR A 48 -2.73 -3.69 -1.08
N LYS A 49 -1.84 -3.46 -0.10
CA LYS A 49 -2.22 -3.14 1.27
C LYS A 49 -2.32 -1.62 1.39
N VAL A 50 -3.39 -1.13 2.00
CA VAL A 50 -3.57 0.30 2.26
C VAL A 50 -4.15 0.51 3.65
N HIS A 51 -3.79 1.61 4.30
CA HIS A 51 -4.30 1.94 5.63
C HIS A 51 -4.66 3.42 5.72
N GLN A 52 -5.52 3.75 6.69
CA GLN A 52 -5.80 5.13 7.04
C GLN A 52 -4.69 5.64 7.96
N ILE A 53 -4.07 6.77 7.64
CA ILE A 53 -2.94 7.32 8.41
C ILE A 53 -3.31 7.54 9.89
N ARG A 54 -4.57 7.95 10.14
CA ARG A 54 -5.11 8.10 11.51
C ARG A 54 -5.03 6.85 12.38
N TRP A 55 -4.92 5.66 11.78
CA TRP A 55 -4.72 4.43 12.55
C TRP A 55 -3.33 4.42 13.17
N SER A 56 -2.31 4.79 12.40
CA SER A 56 -0.93 4.95 12.88
C SER A 56 -0.84 6.07 13.93
N GLU A 57 -1.51 7.21 13.70
CA GLU A 57 -1.59 8.31 14.68
C GLU A 57 -2.16 7.83 16.03
N LYS A 58 -3.21 7.00 15.98
CA LYS A 58 -3.85 6.38 17.14
C LYS A 58 -3.11 5.16 17.70
N GLN A 59 -1.88 4.90 17.26
CA GLN A 59 -1.09 3.75 17.71
C GLN A 59 -1.77 2.39 17.44
N ILE A 60 -2.61 2.33 16.42
CA ILE A 60 -3.22 1.10 15.94
C ILE A 60 -2.30 0.56 14.85
N GLY A 61 -1.39 -0.33 15.23
CA GLY A 61 -0.50 -1.02 14.30
C GLY A 61 -1.18 -2.20 13.58
N ASP A 62 -0.59 -2.62 12.47
CA ASP A 62 -0.96 -3.84 11.74
C ASP A 62 -2.41 -3.89 11.24
N SER A 63 -3.04 -2.73 11.07
CA SER A 63 -4.38 -2.64 10.49
C SER A 63 -4.29 -2.09 9.07
N TYR A 64 -4.94 -2.76 8.13
CA TYR A 64 -4.91 -2.44 6.71
C TYR A 64 -6.08 -3.10 5.97
N TRP A 65 -6.37 -2.57 4.80
CA TRP A 65 -7.19 -3.21 3.80
C TRP A 65 -6.30 -3.88 2.77
N VAL A 66 -6.65 -5.09 2.35
CA VAL A 66 -6.15 -5.68 1.11
C VAL A 66 -7.18 -5.39 0.02
N VAL A 67 -6.81 -4.62 -0.98
CA VAL A 67 -7.73 -4.22 -2.05
C VAL A 67 -7.98 -5.39 -2.99
N THR A 68 -9.24 -5.74 -3.21
CA THR A 68 -9.64 -6.82 -4.13
C THR A 68 -10.11 -6.28 -5.47
N ARG A 69 -10.71 -5.08 -5.47
CA ARG A 69 -11.27 -4.47 -6.68
C ARG A 69 -11.38 -2.97 -6.54
N SER A 70 -11.20 -2.26 -7.65
CA SER A 70 -11.39 -0.82 -7.74
C SER A 70 -12.16 -0.46 -9.01
N ARG A 71 -12.91 0.64 -8.94
CA ARG A 71 -13.55 1.28 -10.08
C ARG A 71 -13.37 2.78 -9.93
N PHE A 72 -12.55 3.37 -10.79
CA PHE A 72 -12.23 4.79 -10.75
C PHE A 72 -13.13 5.61 -11.68
N LYS A 73 -13.26 6.89 -11.36
CA LYS A 73 -13.81 7.94 -12.21
C LYS A 73 -13.08 9.25 -11.94
N CYS A 74 -13.29 10.26 -12.79
CA CYS A 74 -12.64 11.56 -12.64
C CYS A 74 -11.11 11.42 -12.47
N GLU A 75 -10.48 10.69 -13.40
CA GLU A 75 -9.01 10.48 -13.42
C GLU A 75 -8.44 9.88 -12.13
N GLY A 76 -9.18 8.99 -11.47
CA GLY A 76 -8.72 8.34 -10.24
C GLY A 76 -8.88 9.19 -8.97
N LYS A 77 -9.50 10.37 -9.04
CA LYS A 77 -9.80 11.18 -7.84
C LYS A 77 -11.02 10.66 -7.08
N HIS A 78 -11.89 9.91 -7.76
CA HIS A 78 -13.15 9.39 -7.22
C HIS A 78 -13.37 7.94 -7.65
N GLY A 79 -14.29 7.23 -6.99
CA GLY A 79 -14.61 5.87 -7.38
C GLY A 79 -15.35 5.05 -6.34
N LYS A 80 -15.14 3.74 -6.43
CA LYS A 80 -15.50 2.73 -5.44
C LYS A 80 -14.34 1.74 -5.34
N ALA A 81 -14.02 1.32 -4.13
CA ALA A 81 -13.02 0.28 -3.86
C ALA A 81 -13.60 -0.74 -2.89
N TRP A 82 -13.18 -1.98 -3.07
CA TRP A 82 -13.54 -3.12 -2.24
C TRP A 82 -12.28 -3.81 -1.77
N GLY A 83 -12.37 -4.45 -0.61
CA GLY A 83 -11.25 -5.16 -0.05
C GLY A 83 -11.61 -6.01 1.15
N LEU A 84 -10.58 -6.62 1.71
CA LEU A 84 -10.62 -7.39 2.94
C LEU A 84 -9.96 -6.59 4.05
N LEU A 85 -10.65 -6.39 5.16
CA LEU A 85 -10.13 -5.69 6.32
C LEU A 85 -9.33 -6.65 7.20
N TYR A 86 -8.06 -6.29 7.40
CA TYR A 86 -7.21 -6.84 8.43
C TYR A 86 -7.12 -5.84 9.57
N TRP A 87 -7.46 -6.29 10.77
CA TRP A 87 -7.36 -5.50 11.99
C TRP A 87 -6.33 -6.15 12.91
N LYS A 88 -5.23 -5.45 13.20
CA LYS A 88 -4.10 -6.00 13.96
C LYS A 88 -3.64 -7.37 13.42
N ASN A 89 -3.39 -7.45 12.11
CA ASN A 89 -3.06 -8.65 11.33
C ASN A 89 -4.11 -9.77 11.31
N LYS A 90 -5.31 -9.58 11.88
CA LYS A 90 -6.40 -10.56 11.80
C LYS A 90 -7.41 -10.18 10.73
N LEU A 91 -7.73 -11.11 9.83
CA LEU A 91 -8.82 -10.93 8.88
C LEU A 91 -10.14 -10.84 9.64
N VAL A 92 -10.81 -9.68 9.58
CA VAL A 92 -12.09 -9.45 10.28
C VAL A 92 -13.27 -9.35 9.32
N SER A 93 -13.03 -9.07 8.04
CA SER A 93 -14.06 -9.12 7.00
C SER A 93 -14.19 -10.55 6.46
N PRO A 94 -15.35 -11.23 6.60
CA PRO A 94 -15.52 -12.59 6.10
C PRO A 94 -15.61 -12.68 4.57
N ARG A 95 -15.94 -11.56 3.90
CA ARG A 95 -16.05 -11.43 2.45
C ARG A 95 -15.51 -10.07 2.02
N GLU A 96 -15.28 -9.88 0.72
CA GLU A 96 -14.96 -8.55 0.22
C GLU A 96 -16.07 -7.57 0.57
N GLU A 97 -15.69 -6.40 1.06
CA GLU A 97 -16.64 -5.35 1.38
C GLU A 97 -16.16 -3.99 0.87
N ARG A 98 -17.10 -3.06 0.76
CA ARG A 98 -16.78 -1.72 0.27
C ARG A 98 -15.95 -0.97 1.31
N ILE A 99 -14.77 -0.53 0.91
CA ILE A 99 -13.90 0.29 1.76
C ILE A 99 -14.59 1.64 1.99
N ARG A 100 -14.85 1.98 3.26
CA ARG A 100 -15.54 3.22 3.67
C ARG A 100 -14.53 4.33 3.99
N GLY A 101 -14.99 5.58 3.94
CA GLY A 101 -14.15 6.75 4.23
C GLY A 101 -13.09 7.04 3.17
N SER A 102 -13.23 6.49 1.96
CA SER A 102 -12.27 6.59 0.86
C SER A 102 -11.90 8.03 0.49
N LEU A 103 -12.88 8.94 0.47
CA LEU A 103 -12.66 10.38 0.21
C LEU A 103 -12.40 11.20 1.48
N LYS A 104 -12.77 10.67 2.65
CA LYS A 104 -12.78 11.43 3.91
C LYS A 104 -11.41 11.45 4.58
N TYR A 105 -10.69 10.33 4.51
CA TYR A 105 -9.45 10.15 5.23
C TYR A 105 -8.25 10.20 4.29
N THR A 106 -7.10 10.49 4.87
CA THR A 106 -5.81 10.30 4.21
C THR A 106 -5.39 8.84 4.31
N TRP A 107 -5.05 8.28 3.17
CA TRP A 107 -4.63 6.90 2.99
C TRP A 107 -3.16 6.84 2.58
N ALA A 108 -2.52 5.73 2.90
CA ALA A 108 -1.17 5.38 2.48
C ALA A 108 -1.09 3.88 2.16
N GLU A 109 -0.14 3.51 1.31
CA GLU A 109 0.18 2.10 1.06
C GLU A 109 0.82 1.44 2.29
N GLY A 110 0.72 0.13 2.37
CA GLY A 110 1.25 -0.68 3.46
C GLY A 110 0.28 -0.83 4.64
N ARG A 111 0.85 -1.09 5.81
CA ARG A 111 0.15 -1.37 7.07
C ARG A 111 0.29 -0.19 8.00
N SER A 112 -0.70 0.04 8.86
CA SER A 112 -0.54 1.04 9.92
C SER A 112 0.55 0.65 10.90
N VAL A 113 1.23 1.65 11.46
CA VAL A 113 2.38 1.47 12.36
C VAL A 113 2.05 2.04 13.73
N ALA A 114 2.25 1.25 14.78
CA ALA A 114 2.31 1.75 16.14
C ALA A 114 3.76 2.10 16.48
N LYS A 115 4.01 3.23 17.16
CA LYS A 115 5.35 3.70 17.56
C LYS A 115 6.15 2.67 18.35
N ASN A 116 5.48 1.70 18.99
CA ASN A 116 6.10 0.67 19.82
C ASN A 116 6.23 -0.70 19.12
N ALA A 117 5.92 -0.80 17.82
CA ALA A 117 6.17 -2.04 17.10
C ALA A 117 7.69 -2.18 16.85
N PRO A 118 8.35 -3.28 17.28
CA PRO A 118 9.75 -3.49 16.95
C PRO A 118 9.89 -3.54 15.43
N ASN A 119 10.87 -2.81 14.89
CA ASN A 119 11.27 -2.93 13.49
C ASN A 119 11.66 -4.39 13.23
N SER A 120 10.78 -5.14 12.58
CA SER A 120 11.02 -6.51 12.11
C SER A 120 11.28 -6.50 10.62
#